data_AF-A0A3D0NR42-F1
#
_entry.id   AF-A0A3D0NR42-F1
#
_cell.length_a   1.000
_cell.length_b   1.000
_cell.length_c   1.000
_cell.angle_alpha   90.00
_cell.angle_beta   90.00
_cell.angle_gamma   90.00
#
_symmetry.space_group_name_H-M   'P 1'
#
loop_
_entity.id
_entity.type
_entity.pdbx_description
1 polymer ?
#
loop_
_entity_poly.entity_id
_entity_poly.type
_entity_poly.pdbx_seq_one_letter_code
_entity_poly.pdbx_strand_id
1 'polypeptide(L)'
;MITAMASDYRSVYHVDIDADEAVCYRADPNDSNQIPEGIHFPYHAWIREYCDLYVDEEYKEGFRKFSDPESIRDALATRDIIAYRYLVRRDDTEYYEMLRMAGVRHPKDRDDNIVHAIGLGFTDIDVEMRDALATNRALSEALAVAEEASKAKTAFLSNMSHEIRTPMNAIIGLNSLAMRNEALPAETREYLRTDCVFISCYVVPSDVMLRPSNPVIATGSGVRSTT
;
A
#
# COMPACT_ATOMS: atom_id res chain seq x y z
N MET A 1 -27.48 -19.10 9.08
CA MET A 1 -26.16 -18.62 8.62
C MET A 1 -25.96 -17.11 8.81
N ILE A 2 -26.86 -16.39 9.51
CA ILE A 2 -26.78 -14.93 9.74
C ILE A 2 -26.17 -14.60 11.12
N THR A 3 -26.03 -15.59 12.00
CA THR A 3 -25.61 -15.37 13.41
C THR A 3 -24.11 -15.19 13.59
N ALA A 4 -23.27 -15.72 12.68
CA ALA A 4 -21.81 -15.64 12.81
C ALA A 4 -21.23 -14.28 12.38
N MET A 5 -21.94 -13.50 11.57
CA MET A 5 -21.54 -12.11 11.28
C MET A 5 -22.13 -11.11 12.27
N ALA A 6 -23.15 -11.50 13.04
CA ALA A 6 -23.82 -10.63 14.00
C ALA A 6 -23.06 -10.49 15.34
N SER A 7 -22.02 -11.31 15.61
CA SER A 7 -21.25 -11.22 16.86
C SER A 7 -20.37 -9.98 16.94
N ASP A 8 -19.93 -9.47 15.79
CA ASP A 8 -18.94 -8.38 15.71
C ASP A 8 -19.62 -7.00 15.67
N TYR A 9 -20.95 -6.97 15.60
CA TYR A 9 -21.72 -5.73 15.63
C TYR A 9 -22.24 -5.47 17.04
N ARG A 10 -21.94 -4.27 17.53
CA ARG A 10 -22.48 -3.72 18.77
C ARG A 10 -23.99 -3.54 18.64
N SER A 11 -24.41 -2.95 17.53
CA SER A 11 -25.82 -2.72 17.19
C SER A 11 -26.05 -2.89 15.70
N VAL A 12 -27.24 -3.39 15.32
CA VAL A 12 -27.65 -3.58 13.93
C VAL A 12 -29.03 -2.98 13.71
N TYR A 13 -29.13 -2.11 12.72
CA TYR A 13 -30.37 -1.47 12.29
C TYR A 13 -30.68 -1.86 10.85
N HIS A 14 -31.94 -2.08 10.54
CA HIS A 14 -32.43 -2.26 9.18
C HIS A 14 -33.07 -0.95 8.74
N VAL A 15 -32.60 -0.37 7.65
CA VAL A 15 -33.08 0.91 7.13
C VAL A 15 -33.65 0.73 5.73
N ASP A 16 -34.89 1.15 5.55
CA ASP A 16 -35.50 1.38 4.26
C ASP A 16 -35.19 2.81 3.81
N ILE A 17 -34.39 2.94 2.75
CA ILE A 17 -33.92 4.24 2.25
C ILE A 17 -35.07 4.99 1.56
N ASP A 18 -36.03 4.29 0.96
CA ASP A 18 -37.13 4.92 0.22
C ASP A 18 -38.22 5.43 1.15
N ALA A 19 -38.50 4.69 2.24
CA ALA A 19 -39.47 5.09 3.25
C ALA A 19 -38.88 6.01 4.35
N ASP A 20 -37.57 6.25 4.35
CA ASP A 20 -36.82 6.92 5.42
C ASP A 20 -37.07 6.26 6.80
N GLU A 21 -37.23 4.94 6.83
CA GLU A 21 -37.66 4.20 8.01
C GLU A 21 -36.57 3.22 8.46
N ALA A 22 -36.10 3.37 9.70
CA ALA A 22 -35.13 2.50 10.33
C ALA A 22 -35.76 1.69 11.46
N VAL A 23 -35.36 0.44 11.60
CA VAL A 23 -35.79 -0.48 12.65
C VAL A 23 -34.56 -1.03 13.35
N CYS A 24 -34.52 -0.95 14.68
CA CYS A 24 -33.48 -1.62 15.44
C CYS A 24 -33.72 -3.13 15.42
N TYR A 25 -32.83 -3.88 14.77
CA TYR A 25 -32.89 -5.35 14.76
C TYR A 25 -32.14 -5.93 15.96
N ARG A 26 -31.05 -5.28 16.36
CA ARG A 26 -30.26 -5.63 17.53
C ARG A 26 -29.72 -4.38 18.19
N ALA A 27 -30.04 -4.18 19.46
CA ALA A 27 -29.49 -3.11 20.26
C ALA A 27 -28.27 -3.61 21.03
N ASP A 28 -27.39 -2.69 21.40
CA ASP A 28 -26.32 -3.02 22.33
C ASP A 28 -26.85 -3.06 23.76
N PRO A 29 -26.71 -4.19 24.48
CA PRO A 29 -27.12 -4.27 25.88
C PRO A 29 -26.36 -3.32 26.80
N ASN A 30 -25.20 -2.80 26.39
CA ASN A 30 -24.40 -1.87 27.18
C ASN A 30 -24.73 -0.38 26.94
N ASP A 31 -25.63 -0.06 26.00
CA ASP A 31 -25.94 1.32 25.65
C ASP A 31 -27.43 1.65 25.88
N SER A 32 -27.70 2.21 27.05
CA SER A 32 -29.05 2.62 27.47
C SER A 32 -29.65 3.77 26.65
N ASN A 33 -28.86 4.45 25.82
CA ASN A 33 -29.34 5.57 24.99
C ASN A 33 -29.77 5.12 23.58
N GLN A 34 -29.65 3.84 23.25
CA GLN A 34 -30.05 3.34 21.94
C GLN A 34 -31.55 3.16 21.82
N ILE A 35 -32.01 3.19 20.57
CA ILE A 35 -33.39 2.88 20.23
C ILE A 35 -33.63 1.38 20.51
N PRO A 36 -34.66 1.02 21.29
CA PRO A 36 -34.96 -0.37 21.61
C PRO A 36 -35.23 -1.22 20.36
N GLU A 37 -34.97 -2.52 20.49
CA GLU A 37 -35.23 -3.49 19.42
C GLU A 37 -36.70 -3.48 18.99
N GLY A 38 -36.93 -3.50 17.68
CA GLY A 38 -38.26 -3.50 17.06
C GLY A 38 -38.95 -2.13 16.96
N ILE A 39 -38.31 -1.05 17.41
CA ILE A 39 -38.86 0.30 17.25
C ILE A 39 -38.47 0.87 15.89
N HIS A 40 -39.48 1.41 15.20
CA HIS A 40 -39.35 2.11 13.92
C HIS A 40 -39.12 3.62 14.16
N PHE A 41 -38.19 4.22 13.43
CA PHE A 41 -37.82 5.63 13.58
C PHE A 41 -37.29 6.22 12.26
N PRO A 42 -37.37 7.55 12.07
CA PRO A 42 -36.87 8.19 10.86
C PRO A 42 -35.34 8.13 10.78
N TYR A 43 -34.81 7.49 9.73
CA TYR A 43 -33.36 7.26 9.58
C TYR A 43 -32.59 8.58 9.44
N HIS A 44 -33.02 9.45 8.52
CA HIS A 44 -32.29 10.67 8.18
C HIS A 44 -32.20 11.66 9.34
N ALA A 45 -33.26 11.76 10.14
CA ALA A 45 -33.26 12.59 11.34
C ALA A 45 -32.32 12.02 12.40
N TRP A 46 -32.40 10.71 12.65
CA TRP A 46 -31.58 10.04 13.65
C TRP A 46 -30.09 10.05 13.32
N ILE A 47 -29.71 9.74 12.09
CA ILE A 47 -28.30 9.70 11.67
C ILE A 47 -27.65 11.09 11.73
N ARG A 48 -28.42 12.15 11.46
CA ARG A 48 -27.97 13.53 11.58
C ARG A 48 -27.76 13.93 13.03
N GLU A 49 -28.72 13.62 13.90
CA GLU A 49 -28.61 13.90 15.34
C GLU A 49 -27.43 13.14 15.95
N TYR A 50 -27.27 11.86 15.60
CA TYR A 50 -26.11 11.05 15.99
C TYR A 50 -24.78 11.70 15.53
N CYS A 51 -24.71 12.15 14.27
CA CYS A 51 -23.54 12.85 13.74
C CYS A 51 -23.21 14.12 14.53
N ASP A 52 -24.22 14.89 14.92
CA ASP A 52 -24.00 16.17 15.59
C ASP A 52 -23.61 16.00 17.07
N LEU A 53 -24.12 14.96 17.73
CA LEU A 53 -23.89 14.67 19.16
C LEU A 53 -22.58 13.91 19.42
N TYR A 54 -22.25 12.91 18.60
CA TYR A 54 -21.22 11.93 18.93
C TYR A 54 -19.99 11.94 18.01
N VAL A 55 -20.15 12.34 16.74
CA VAL A 55 -19.04 12.31 15.78
C VAL A 55 -18.14 13.53 15.97
N ASP A 56 -16.83 13.30 15.98
CA ASP A 56 -15.86 14.39 16.05
C ASP A 56 -15.94 15.33 14.83
N GLU A 57 -15.69 16.63 15.04
CA GLU A 57 -15.78 17.69 14.02
C GLU A 57 -14.99 17.38 12.75
N GLU A 58 -13.81 16.76 12.86
CA GLU A 58 -12.98 16.41 11.69
C GLU A 58 -13.66 15.37 10.79
N TYR A 59 -14.48 14.50 11.38
CA TYR A 59 -15.14 13.40 10.68
C TYR A 59 -16.58 13.71 10.28
N LYS A 60 -17.20 14.79 10.80
CA LYS A 60 -18.60 15.16 10.53
C LYS A 60 -18.90 15.35 9.04
N GLU A 61 -18.03 16.05 8.30
CA GLU A 61 -18.27 16.31 6.88
C GLU A 61 -18.26 15.01 6.05
N GLY A 62 -17.28 14.14 6.31
CA GLY A 62 -17.19 12.85 5.63
C GLY A 62 -18.32 11.91 6.01
N PHE A 63 -18.71 11.88 7.29
CA PHE A 63 -19.84 11.09 7.78
C PHE A 63 -21.15 11.52 7.13
N ARG A 64 -21.42 12.84 7.04
CA ARG A 64 -22.62 13.38 6.38
C ARG A 64 -22.71 13.00 4.92
N LYS A 65 -21.58 13.04 4.18
CA LYS A 65 -21.53 12.58 2.79
C LYS A 65 -21.74 11.08 2.68
N PHE A 66 -21.22 10.30 3.62
CA PHE A 66 -21.37 8.85 3.65
C PHE A 66 -22.78 8.38 4.03
N SER A 67 -23.48 9.13 4.88
CA SER A 67 -24.87 8.87 5.26
C SER A 67 -25.89 9.38 4.24
N ASP A 68 -25.45 10.00 3.15
CA ASP A 68 -26.35 10.52 2.13
C ASP A 68 -26.98 9.37 1.30
N PRO A 69 -28.31 9.34 1.11
CA PRO A 69 -28.97 8.27 0.37
C PRO A 69 -28.43 8.01 -1.03
N GLU A 70 -28.03 9.06 -1.78
CA GLU A 70 -27.47 8.88 -3.13
C GLU A 70 -26.08 8.25 -3.07
N SER A 71 -25.23 8.77 -2.18
CA SER A 71 -23.88 8.21 -1.93
C SER A 71 -23.94 6.76 -1.49
N ILE A 72 -24.88 6.40 -0.61
CA ILE A 72 -25.07 5.03 -0.15
C ILE A 72 -25.45 4.13 -1.33
N ARG A 73 -26.40 4.55 -2.17
CA ARG A 73 -26.83 3.77 -3.34
C ARG A 73 -25.71 3.59 -4.36
N ASP A 74 -24.96 4.64 -4.68
CA ASP A 74 -23.83 4.57 -5.61
C ASP A 74 -22.72 3.64 -5.08
N ALA A 75 -22.37 3.79 -3.80
CA ALA A 75 -21.34 2.97 -3.20
C ALA A 75 -21.76 1.48 -3.10
N LEU A 76 -23.04 1.22 -2.81
CA LEU A 76 -23.60 -0.14 -2.75
C LEU A 76 -23.97 -0.73 -4.11
N ALA A 77 -23.98 0.07 -5.18
CA ALA A 77 -24.05 -0.43 -6.55
C ALA A 77 -22.77 -1.18 -6.93
N THR A 78 -21.62 -0.70 -6.43
CA THR A 78 -20.30 -1.27 -6.73
C THR A 78 -19.86 -2.31 -5.70
N ARG A 79 -20.18 -2.13 -4.42
CA ARG A 79 -19.72 -2.99 -3.32
C ARG A 79 -20.90 -3.53 -2.53
N ASP A 80 -20.82 -4.77 -2.06
CA ASP A 80 -21.90 -5.35 -1.24
C ASP A 80 -21.97 -4.74 0.17
N ILE A 81 -20.82 -4.29 0.68
CA ILE A 81 -20.67 -3.70 2.02
C ILE A 81 -19.74 -2.49 1.92
N ILE A 82 -20.16 -1.40 2.54
CA ILE A 82 -19.38 -0.17 2.71
C ILE A 82 -19.13 0.06 4.19
N ALA A 83 -17.99 0.66 4.53
CA ALA A 83 -17.62 0.92 5.90
C ALA A 83 -16.95 2.28 6.00
N TYR A 84 -17.32 3.05 7.03
CA TYR A 84 -16.73 4.33 7.34
C TYR A 84 -16.23 4.31 8.79
N ARG A 85 -14.97 4.72 8.99
CA ARG A 85 -14.33 4.79 10.30
C ARG A 85 -14.32 6.24 10.74
N TYR A 86 -14.72 6.50 11.97
CA TYR A 86 -14.77 7.83 12.53
C TYR A 86 -14.45 7.80 14.02
N LEU A 87 -14.08 8.96 14.55
CA LEU A 87 -13.86 9.15 15.97
C LEU A 87 -15.18 9.56 16.63
N VAL A 88 -15.54 8.85 17.69
CA VAL A 88 -16.66 9.16 18.56
C VAL A 88 -16.15 9.81 19.83
N ARG A 89 -16.80 10.90 20.24
CA ARG A 89 -16.57 11.56 21.54
C ARG A 89 -17.84 11.46 22.38
N ARG A 90 -17.81 10.63 23.42
CA ARG A 90 -18.94 10.44 24.33
C ARG A 90 -18.44 10.45 25.78
N ASP A 91 -19.08 11.26 26.63
CA ASP A 91 -18.80 11.32 28.07
C ASP A 91 -17.30 11.46 28.42
N ASP A 92 -16.61 12.41 27.75
CA ASP A 92 -15.17 12.70 27.90
C ASP A 92 -14.23 11.55 27.46
N THR A 93 -14.77 10.51 26.83
CA THR A 93 -14.00 9.41 26.26
C THR A 93 -14.06 9.48 24.73
N GLU A 94 -12.89 9.31 24.10
CA GLU A 94 -12.75 9.23 22.65
C GLU A 94 -12.40 7.80 22.25
N TYR A 95 -13.15 7.25 21.30
CA TYR A 95 -12.91 5.92 20.76
C TYR A 95 -13.24 5.88 19.27
N TYR A 96 -12.60 4.97 18.54
CA TYR A 96 -12.89 4.80 17.12
C TYR A 96 -14.08 3.85 16.93
N GLU A 97 -15.04 4.30 16.14
CA GLU A 97 -16.19 3.48 15.76
C GLU A 97 -16.22 3.31 14.23
N MET A 98 -16.72 2.15 13.80
CA MET A 98 -16.95 1.83 12.41
C MET A 98 -18.44 1.69 12.15
N LEU A 99 -18.94 2.51 11.23
CA LEU A 99 -20.27 2.37 10.66
C LEU A 99 -20.14 1.51 9.40
N ARG A 100 -20.75 0.33 9.42
CA ARG A 100 -20.89 -0.53 8.24
C ARG A 100 -22.30 -0.44 7.70
N MET A 101 -22.42 -0.34 6.38
CA MET A 101 -23.70 -0.45 5.69
C MET A 101 -23.62 -1.58 4.68
N ALA A 102 -24.59 -2.49 4.71
CA ALA A 102 -24.70 -3.60 3.78
C ALA A 102 -26.00 -3.50 3.00
N GLY A 103 -25.93 -3.58 1.67
CA GLY A 103 -27.13 -3.55 0.84
C GLY A 103 -27.95 -4.84 0.99
N VAL A 104 -29.21 -4.73 1.38
CA VAL A 104 -30.15 -5.84 1.41
C VAL A 104 -30.91 -5.84 0.08
N ARG A 105 -30.46 -6.67 -0.85
CA ARG A 105 -31.14 -6.86 -2.15
C ARG A 105 -32.29 -7.84 -1.96
N HIS A 106 -33.54 -7.37 -2.02
CA HIS A 106 -34.69 -8.26 -2.00
C HIS A 106 -34.74 -9.07 -3.31
N PRO A 107 -34.90 -10.40 -3.26
CA PRO A 107 -34.89 -11.25 -4.46
C PRO A 107 -36.07 -11.01 -5.42
N LYS A 108 -37.03 -10.15 -5.05
CA LYS A 108 -38.20 -9.79 -5.86
C LYS A 108 -38.02 -8.50 -6.69
N ASP A 109 -37.02 -7.66 -6.40
CA ASP A 109 -36.76 -6.40 -7.12
C ASP A 109 -35.71 -6.60 -8.22
N ARG A 110 -36.08 -7.42 -9.21
CA ARG A 110 -35.16 -7.84 -10.29
C ARG A 110 -34.98 -6.84 -11.43
N ASP A 111 -35.61 -5.67 -11.40
CA ASP A 111 -35.62 -4.78 -12.58
C ASP A 111 -34.76 -3.50 -12.41
N ASP A 112 -34.63 -2.96 -11.19
CA ASP A 112 -34.07 -1.60 -11.04
C ASP A 112 -32.62 -1.57 -10.56
N ASN A 113 -32.06 -2.69 -10.07
CA ASN A 113 -30.68 -2.79 -9.55
C ASN A 113 -30.35 -1.79 -8.42
N ILE A 114 -31.36 -1.13 -7.86
CA ILE A 114 -31.25 -0.13 -6.79
C ILE A 114 -31.39 -0.82 -5.42
N VAL A 115 -30.59 -0.39 -4.46
CA VAL A 115 -30.69 -0.85 -3.08
C VAL A 115 -31.79 -0.07 -2.37
N HIS A 116 -32.88 -0.75 -2.03
CA HIS A 116 -34.03 -0.18 -1.30
C HIS A 116 -33.86 -0.26 0.22
N ALA A 117 -33.23 -1.34 0.71
CA ALA A 117 -32.99 -1.56 2.12
C ALA A 117 -31.49 -1.77 2.41
N ILE A 118 -31.03 -1.27 3.54
CA ILE A 118 -29.65 -1.44 4.03
C ILE A 118 -29.64 -1.92 5.48
N GLY A 119 -28.68 -2.78 5.81
CA GLY A 119 -28.33 -3.07 7.19
C GLY A 119 -27.22 -2.13 7.64
N LEU A 120 -27.45 -1.35 8.69
CA LEU A 120 -26.45 -0.52 9.37
C LEU A 120 -25.92 -1.25 10.60
N GLY A 121 -24.61 -1.35 10.74
CA GLY A 121 -23.96 -1.95 11.88
C GLY A 121 -22.92 -1.01 12.48
N PHE A 122 -22.92 -0.87 13.80
CA PHE A 122 -21.89 -0.14 14.55
C PHE A 122 -20.94 -1.13 15.20
N THR A 123 -19.64 -0.89 15.09
CA THR A 123 -18.60 -1.72 15.71
C THR A 123 -17.55 -0.82 16.32
N ASP A 124 -17.24 -1.01 17.60
CA ASP A 124 -16.07 -0.41 18.25
C ASP A 124 -14.82 -1.02 17.65
N ILE A 125 -13.93 -0.16 17.15
CA ILE A 125 -12.68 -0.56 16.50
C ILE A 125 -11.47 0.12 17.14
N ASP A 126 -11.61 0.61 18.38
CA ASP A 126 -10.53 1.33 19.07
C ASP A 126 -9.29 0.44 19.25
N VAL A 127 -9.49 -0.84 19.61
CA VAL A 127 -8.41 -1.81 19.74
C VAL A 127 -7.76 -2.09 18.38
N GLU A 128 -8.56 -2.38 17.35
CA GLU A 128 -8.07 -2.67 16.00
C GLU A 128 -7.32 -1.48 15.40
N MET A 129 -7.78 -0.25 15.65
CA MET A 129 -7.11 0.96 15.19
C MET A 129 -5.77 1.16 15.90
N ARG A 130 -5.72 0.92 17.23
CA ARG A 130 -4.46 1.00 17.99
C ARG A 130 -3.45 -0.04 17.52
N ASP A 131 -3.90 -1.28 17.29
CA ASP A 131 -3.05 -2.35 16.78
C ASP A 131 -2.56 -2.08 15.35
N ALA A 132 -3.43 -1.57 14.48
CA ALA A 132 -3.06 -1.18 13.12
C ALA A 132 -2.02 -0.05 13.12
N LEU A 133 -2.20 0.97 13.95
CA LEU A 133 -1.25 2.08 14.11
C LEU A 133 0.09 1.60 14.66
N ALA A 134 0.09 0.74 15.67
CA ALA A 134 1.30 0.16 16.25
C ALA A 134 2.07 -0.68 15.21
N THR A 135 1.37 -1.53 14.47
CA THR A 135 1.95 -2.35 13.41
C THR A 135 2.53 -1.49 12.29
N ASN A 136 1.80 -0.45 11.86
CA ASN A 136 2.28 0.46 10.81
C ASN A 136 3.55 1.21 11.24
N ARG A 137 3.61 1.68 12.49
CA ARG A 137 4.83 2.31 13.04
C ARG A 137 6.01 1.36 13.05
N ALA A 138 5.83 0.14 13.57
CA ALA A 138 6.88 -0.87 13.60
C ALA A 138 7.40 -1.22 12.18
N LEU A 139 6.50 -1.33 11.20
CA LEU A 139 6.87 -1.54 9.80
C LEU A 139 7.65 -0.36 9.22
N SER A 140 7.20 0.87 9.49
CA SER A 140 7.88 2.09 9.03
C SER A 140 9.28 2.22 9.64
N GLU A 141 9.45 1.90 10.92
CA GLU A 141 10.74 1.90 11.60
C GLU A 141 11.68 0.83 11.01
N ALA A 142 11.18 -0.38 10.82
CA ALA A 142 11.96 -1.47 10.21
C ALA A 142 12.41 -1.12 8.78
N LEU A 143 11.53 -0.49 8.00
CA LEU A 143 11.84 0.00 6.66
C LEU A 143 12.94 1.05 6.70
N ALA A 144 12.84 2.04 7.60
CA ALA A 144 13.84 3.09 7.74
C ALA A 144 15.23 2.52 8.08
N VAL A 145 15.30 1.56 8.99
CA VAL A 145 16.55 0.86 9.34
C VAL A 145 17.13 0.09 8.15
N ALA A 146 16.29 -0.62 7.41
CA ALA A 146 16.72 -1.37 6.22
C ALA A 146 17.25 -0.44 5.11
N GLU A 147 16.60 0.70 4.90
CA GLU A 147 17.05 1.71 3.94
C GLU A 147 18.38 2.34 4.36
N GLU A 148 18.55 2.66 5.64
CA GLU A 148 19.80 3.19 6.17
C GLU A 148 20.95 2.19 5.99
N ALA A 149 20.73 0.92 6.34
CA ALA A 149 21.71 -0.13 6.14
C ALA A 149 22.08 -0.32 4.66
N SER A 150 21.10 -0.23 3.75
CA SER A 150 21.32 -0.32 2.30
C SER A 150 22.14 0.86 1.76
N LYS A 151 21.82 2.08 2.22
CA LYS A 151 22.60 3.30 1.89
C LYS A 151 24.03 3.18 2.41
N ALA A 152 24.22 2.77 3.66
CA ALA A 152 25.53 2.57 4.26
C ALA A 152 26.34 1.50 3.49
N LYS A 153 25.72 0.37 3.12
CA LYS A 153 26.35 -0.67 2.30
C LYS A 153 26.78 -0.14 0.94
N THR A 154 25.93 0.63 0.27
CA THR A 154 26.23 1.22 -1.04
C THR A 154 27.37 2.22 -0.94
N ALA A 155 27.33 3.10 0.06
CA ALA A 155 28.41 4.06 0.32
C ALA A 155 29.73 3.35 0.62
N PHE A 156 29.70 2.30 1.45
CA PHE A 156 30.87 1.48 1.74
C PHE A 156 31.45 0.84 0.47
N LEU A 157 30.64 0.17 -0.34
CA LEU A 157 31.09 -0.48 -1.58
C LEU A 157 31.64 0.54 -2.60
N SER A 158 31.02 1.71 -2.70
CA SER A 158 31.50 2.81 -3.54
C SER A 158 32.87 3.31 -3.07
N ASN A 159 32.99 3.60 -1.77
CA ASN A 159 34.25 4.06 -1.17
C ASN A 159 35.36 3.03 -1.35
N MET A 160 35.09 1.76 -1.06
CA MET A 160 36.05 0.67 -1.27
C MET A 160 36.50 0.59 -2.74
N SER A 161 35.57 0.77 -3.69
CA SER A 161 35.90 0.78 -5.12
C SER A 161 36.84 1.94 -5.50
N HIS A 162 36.64 3.11 -4.92
CA HIS A 162 37.52 4.27 -5.12
C HIS A 162 38.90 4.06 -4.51
N GLU A 163 38.97 3.55 -3.28
CA GLU A 163 40.23 3.32 -2.59
C GLU A 163 41.08 2.23 -3.24
N ILE A 164 40.45 1.19 -3.80
CA ILE A 164 41.15 0.12 -4.52
C ILE A 164 41.67 0.63 -5.88
N ARG A 165 40.96 1.54 -6.56
CA ARG A 165 41.35 2.09 -7.88
C ARG A 165 42.72 2.78 -7.86
N THR A 166 43.05 3.52 -6.81
CA THR A 166 44.29 4.28 -6.70
C THR A 166 45.56 3.39 -6.69
N PRO A 167 45.73 2.41 -5.79
CA PRO A 167 46.89 1.53 -5.79
C PRO A 167 46.98 0.68 -7.06
N MET A 168 45.85 0.23 -7.62
CA MET A 168 45.90 -0.56 -8.86
C MET A 168 46.30 0.25 -10.07
N ASN A 169 45.81 1.49 -10.19
CA ASN A 169 46.27 2.40 -11.25
C ASN A 169 47.76 2.68 -11.12
N ALA A 170 48.28 2.78 -9.89
CA ALA A 170 49.72 2.91 -9.65
C ALA A 170 50.50 1.65 -10.07
N ILE A 171 50.01 0.45 -9.74
CA ILE A 171 50.64 -0.83 -10.15
C ILE A 171 50.64 -0.97 -11.68
N ILE A 172 49.50 -0.74 -12.34
CA ILE A 172 49.39 -0.79 -13.82
C ILE A 172 50.35 0.23 -14.46
N GLY A 173 50.40 1.45 -13.92
CA GLY A 173 51.30 2.50 -14.39
C GLY A 173 52.77 2.11 -14.25
N LEU A 174 53.17 1.56 -13.11
CA LEU A 174 54.53 1.11 -12.84
C LEU A 174 54.92 -0.08 -13.73
N ASN A 175 54.03 -1.07 -13.89
CA ASN A 175 54.24 -2.19 -14.82
C ASN A 175 54.40 -1.69 -16.26
N SER A 176 53.57 -0.75 -16.69
CA SER A 176 53.65 -0.15 -18.02
C SER A 176 54.98 0.58 -18.28
N LEU A 177 55.56 1.19 -17.25
CA LEU A 177 56.89 1.80 -17.32
C LEU A 177 58.00 0.74 -17.34
N ALA A 178 57.90 -0.28 -16.48
CA ALA A 178 58.86 -1.40 -16.45
C ALA A 178 58.93 -2.09 -17.81
N MET A 179 57.78 -2.40 -18.43
CA MET A 179 57.69 -3.07 -19.74
C MET A 179 58.41 -2.32 -20.88
N ARG A 180 58.65 -1.01 -20.76
CA ARG A 180 59.41 -0.21 -21.74
C ARG A 180 60.92 -0.41 -21.67
N ASN A 181 61.43 -1.06 -20.61
CA ASN A 181 62.85 -1.37 -20.49
C ASN A 181 63.19 -2.61 -21.35
N GLU A 182 64.04 -2.41 -22.36
CA GLU A 182 64.43 -3.43 -23.31
C GLU A 182 65.30 -4.53 -22.68
N ALA A 183 66.03 -4.21 -21.60
CA ALA A 183 66.93 -5.13 -20.88
C ALA A 183 66.22 -6.10 -19.91
N LEU A 184 64.88 -6.10 -19.86
CA LEU A 184 64.12 -7.03 -19.02
C LEU A 184 64.15 -8.47 -19.57
N PRO A 185 64.42 -9.48 -18.73
CA PRO A 185 64.29 -10.89 -19.09
C PRO A 185 62.89 -11.22 -19.60
N ALA A 186 62.80 -12.13 -20.58
CA ALA A 186 61.53 -12.51 -21.21
C ALA A 186 60.50 -13.07 -20.20
N GLU A 187 60.95 -13.88 -19.24
CA GLU A 187 60.10 -14.47 -18.20
C GLU A 187 59.47 -13.38 -17.30
N THR A 188 60.26 -12.39 -16.86
CA THR A 188 59.79 -11.25 -16.07
C THR A 188 58.79 -10.38 -16.85
N ARG A 189 59.00 -10.22 -18.16
CA ARG A 189 58.07 -9.50 -19.04
C ARG A 189 56.72 -10.22 -19.18
N GLU A 190 56.71 -11.55 -19.12
CA GLU A 190 55.49 -12.36 -19.17
C GLU A 190 54.70 -12.31 -17.84
N TYR A 191 55.39 -12.34 -16.69
CA TYR A 191 54.75 -12.12 -15.38
C TYR A 191 54.08 -10.73 -15.30
N LEU A 192 54.79 -9.66 -15.68
CA LEU A 192 54.24 -8.29 -15.66
C LEU A 192 53.04 -8.11 -16.62
N ARG A 193 53.06 -8.80 -17.77
CA ARG A 193 51.93 -8.82 -18.72
C ARG A 193 50.71 -9.53 -18.12
N THR A 194 50.92 -10.66 -17.45
CA THR A 194 49.85 -11.45 -16.82
C THR A 194 49.19 -10.66 -15.69
N ASP A 195 49.98 -9.98 -14.84
CA ASP A 195 49.48 -9.12 -13.77
C ASP A 195 48.62 -7.96 -14.29
N CYS A 196 49.05 -7.30 -15.38
CA CYS A 196 48.27 -6.21 -15.99
C CYS A 196 46.90 -6.67 -16.53
N VAL A 197 46.81 -7.87 -17.11
CA VAL A 197 45.53 -8.41 -17.62
C VAL A 197 44.59 -8.75 -16.47
N PHE A 198 45.11 -9.37 -15.40
CA PHE A 198 44.31 -9.75 -14.25
C PHE A 198 43.72 -8.53 -13.52
N ILE A 199 44.55 -7.51 -13.30
CA ILE A 199 44.10 -6.26 -12.67
C ILE A 199 43.14 -5.51 -13.61
N SER A 200 43.38 -5.45 -14.92
CA SER A 200 42.43 -4.77 -15.82
C SER A 200 41.03 -5.41 -15.86
N CYS A 201 40.92 -6.73 -15.64
CA CYS A 201 39.63 -7.43 -15.63
C CYS A 201 38.85 -7.28 -14.31
N TYR A 202 39.51 -7.09 -13.18
CA TYR A 202 38.86 -7.05 -11.85
C TYR A 202 38.38 -5.65 -11.42
N VAL A 203 38.80 -4.62 -12.14
CA VAL A 203 38.73 -3.21 -11.71
C VAL A 203 37.68 -2.42 -12.47
N VAL A 204 37.16 -3.01 -13.54
CA VAL A 204 36.09 -2.46 -14.34
C VAL A 204 34.80 -3.24 -14.03
N PRO A 205 34.06 -2.91 -12.95
CA PRO A 205 32.72 -3.45 -12.80
C PRO A 205 31.69 -2.57 -13.54
N SER A 206 30.98 -3.21 -14.48
CA SER A 206 29.53 -3.12 -14.67
C SER A 206 28.86 -2.04 -15.55
N ASP A 207 29.53 -1.01 -16.08
CA ASP A 207 28.84 -0.04 -16.97
C ASP A 207 28.59 -0.55 -18.41
N VAL A 208 29.07 -1.75 -18.77
CA VAL A 208 28.97 -2.33 -20.14
C VAL A 208 28.10 -3.60 -20.19
N MET A 209 27.19 -3.83 -19.22
CA MET A 209 26.27 -4.98 -19.25
C MET A 209 24.77 -4.63 -19.39
N LEU A 210 24.42 -3.37 -19.67
CA LEU A 210 23.04 -2.94 -19.98
C LEU A 210 22.93 -2.32 -21.38
N ARG A 211 23.41 -3.02 -22.41
CA ARG A 211 22.87 -2.82 -23.77
C ARG A 211 22.27 -4.13 -24.25
N PRO A 212 20.95 -4.19 -24.54
CA PRO A 212 20.41 -5.33 -25.24
C PRO A 212 21.12 -5.41 -26.59
N SER A 213 21.72 -6.56 -26.81
CA SER A 213 22.30 -7.05 -28.05
C SER A 213 21.31 -6.84 -29.20
N ASN A 214 21.56 -5.83 -30.03
CA ASN A 214 21.02 -5.82 -31.38
C ASN A 214 22.05 -6.53 -32.27
N PRO A 215 21.77 -7.75 -32.77
CA PRO A 215 22.69 -8.43 -33.66
C PRO A 215 22.66 -7.73 -35.01
N VAL A 216 23.73 -7.01 -35.33
CA VAL A 216 24.05 -6.64 -36.71
C VAL A 216 24.34 -7.94 -37.47
N ILE A 217 23.33 -8.46 -38.16
CA ILE A 217 23.50 -9.49 -39.16
C ILE A 217 24.22 -8.85 -40.35
N ALA A 218 25.51 -9.11 -40.45
CA ALA A 218 26.24 -9.00 -41.70
C ALA A 218 25.92 -10.25 -42.54
N THR A 219 25.08 -10.11 -43.55
CA THR A 219 25.07 -11.01 -44.71
C THR A 219 25.56 -10.23 -45.91
N GLY A 220 26.76 -10.60 -46.38
CA GLY A 220 27.30 -10.12 -47.63
C GLY A 220 26.72 -10.86 -48.84
N SER A 221 26.75 -10.15 -49.97
CA SER A 221 26.77 -10.63 -51.36
C SER A 221 25.47 -11.12 -52.01
N GLY A 222 25.15 -10.53 -53.18
CA GLY A 222 24.15 -11.07 -54.10
C GLY A 222 23.52 -10.09 -55.11
N VAL A 223 24.30 -9.61 -56.08
CA VAL A 223 23.96 -9.35 -57.50
C VAL A 223 22.48 -9.20 -57.92
N ARG A 224 22.16 -8.09 -58.63
CA ARG A 224 21.35 -7.91 -59.89
C ARG A 224 20.67 -6.52 -59.87
N SER A 225 21.05 -5.56 -60.71
CA SER A 225 20.70 -5.39 -62.14
C SER A 225 19.29 -4.85 -62.39
N THR A 226 19.20 -3.86 -63.30
CA THR A 226 18.03 -3.28 -64.00
C THR A 226 17.05 -2.48 -63.13
N THR A 227 16.59 -1.28 -63.48
CA THR A 227 16.44 -0.55 -64.75
C THR A 227 16.52 0.95 -64.47
#